data_AF-A0A1F8KJD9-F1
#
_entry.id   AF-A0A1F8KJD9-F1
#
_cell.length_a   1.000
_cell.length_b   1.000
_cell.length_c   1.000
_cell.angle_alpha   90.00
_cell.angle_beta   90.00
_cell.angle_gamma   90.00
#
_symmetry.space_group_name_H-M   'P 1'
#
loop_
_entity.id
_entity.type
_entity.pdbx_description
1 polymer ?
#
loop_
_entity_poly.entity_id
_entity_poly.type
_entity_poly.pdbx_seq_one_letter_code
_entity_poly.pdbx_strand_id
1 'polypeptide(L)' 'MQLRCTYCQTMFAIGREEKLIAIQSMNDENLQYYHAHCPKCRRANRVERLKLEHSYPNWQADLKAITDAPADDSQAGKKL' A
#
# COMPACT_ATOMS: atom_id res chain seq x y z
N MET A 1 8.67 -4.46 -1.47
CA MET A 1 9.18 -5.19 -0.29
C MET A 1 8.77 -6.64 -0.43
N GLN A 2 9.70 -7.58 -0.23
CA GLN A 2 9.39 -9.01 -0.26
C GLN A 2 8.74 -9.45 1.06
N LEU A 3 7.63 -10.16 0.97
CA LEU A 3 6.88 -10.76 2.07
C LEU A 3 6.80 -12.28 1.89
N ARG A 4 6.68 -13.00 3.00
CA ARG A 4 6.32 -14.42 3.03
C ARG A 4 4.93 -14.54 3.62
N CYS A 5 4.02 -15.24 2.95
CA CYS A 5 2.70 -15.48 3.50
C CYS A 5 2.80 -16.38 4.73
N THR A 6 2.22 -15.97 5.86
CA THR A 6 2.23 -16.74 7.12
C THR A 6 1.42 -18.03 7.03
N TYR A 7 0.48 -18.12 6.08
CA TYR A 7 -0.36 -19.29 5.86
C TYR A 7 0.25 -20.25 4.83
N CYS A 8 0.30 -19.86 3.56
CA CYS A 8 0.70 -20.76 2.47
C CYS A 8 2.20 -20.71 2.13
N GLN A 9 2.99 -19.96 2.92
CA GLN A 9 4.45 -19.80 2.76
C GLN A 9 4.91 -19.20 1.41
N THR A 10 3.98 -18.78 0.55
CA THR A 10 4.30 -18.19 -0.75
C THR A 10 4.99 -16.86 -0.56
N MET A 11 6.10 -16.67 -1.27
CA MET A 11 6.81 -15.39 -1.35
C MET A 11 6.08 -14.48 -2.33
N PHE A 12 5.79 -13.25 -1.93
CA PHE A 12 5.19 -12.24 -2.81
C PHE A 12 5.75 -10.87 -2.47
N ALA A 13 5.67 -9.91 -3.39
CA ALA A 13 6.22 -8.57 -3.18
C ALA A 13 5.10 -7.55 -3.26
N ILE A 14 5.17 -6.54 -2.38
CA ILE A 14 4.35 -5.34 -2.47
C ILE A 14 5.16 -4.21 -3.12
N GLY A 15 4.55 -3.53 -4.08
CA GLY A 15 5.17 -2.50 -4.93
C GLY A 15 5.27 -1.13 -4.26
N ARG A 16 5.75 -0.12 -5.00
CA ARG A 16 5.79 1.28 -4.54
C ARG A 16 4.39 1.82 -4.28
N GLU A 17 3.51 1.68 -5.26
CA GLU A 17 2.14 2.16 -5.22
C GLU A 17 1.35 1.58 -4.05
N GLU A 18 1.36 0.25 -3.90
CA GLU A 18 0.70 -0.43 -2.78
C GLU A 18 1.23 0.04 -1.42
N LYS A 19 2.54 0.31 -1.29
CA LYS A 19 3.08 0.88 -0.04
C LYS A 19 2.57 2.28 0.22
N LEU A 20 2.49 3.16 -0.79
CA LEU A 20 1.97 4.52 -0.61
C LEU A 20 0.51 4.47 -0.17
N ILE A 21 -0.31 3.66 -0.85
CA ILE A 21 -1.71 3.45 -0.48
C ILE A 21 -1.81 2.93 0.96
N ALA A 22 -0.99 1.94 1.33
CA ALA A 22 -0.98 1.40 2.68
C ALA A 22 -0.60 2.44 3.74
N ILE A 23 0.40 3.29 3.49
CA ILE A 23 0.79 4.35 4.45
C ILE A 23 -0.32 5.39 4.55
N GLN A 24 -0.89 5.81 3.43
CA GLN A 24 -1.98 6.78 3.39
C GLN A 24 -3.18 6.25 4.19
N SER A 25 -3.64 5.03 3.92
CA SER A 25 -4.77 4.43 4.64
C SER A 25 -4.47 4.29 6.14
N MET A 26 -3.25 3.88 6.50
CA MET A 26 -2.85 3.81 7.91
C MET A 26 -2.85 5.19 8.58
N ASN A 27 -2.46 6.26 7.87
CA ASN A 27 -2.53 7.63 8.40
C ASN A 27 -3.96 8.09 8.62
N ASP A 28 -4.83 7.89 7.63
CA ASP A 28 -6.23 8.32 7.66
C ASP A 28 -7.01 7.63 8.78
N GLU A 29 -6.72 6.35 9.01
CA GLU A 29 -7.42 5.51 10.00
C GLU A 29 -6.65 5.37 11.33
N ASN A 30 -5.51 6.07 11.49
CA ASN A 30 -4.61 5.96 12.64
C ASN A 30 -4.18 4.51 12.99
N LEU A 31 -3.95 3.69 11.96
CA LEU A 31 -3.56 2.28 12.11
C LEU A 31 -2.06 2.10 12.28
N GLN A 32 -1.68 1.05 13.00
CA GLN A 32 -0.28 0.67 13.23
C GLN A 32 0.23 -0.41 12.25
N TYR A 33 -0.67 -1.00 11.47
CA TYR A 33 -0.35 -2.06 10.52
C TYR A 33 -1.29 -2.05 9.31
N TYR A 34 -0.82 -2.63 8.21
CA TYR A 34 -1.56 -2.86 6.98
C TYR A 34 -1.73 -4.36 6.71
N HIS A 35 -2.79 -4.73 6.00
CA HIS A 35 -3.06 -6.11 5.58
C HIS A 35 -2.69 -6.35 4.11
N ALA A 36 -1.48 -6.88 3.89
CA ALA A 36 -1.04 -7.30 2.56
C ALA A 36 -1.64 -8.67 2.20
N HIS A 37 -2.44 -8.72 1.14
CA HIS A 37 -3.14 -9.93 0.72
C HIS A 37 -2.25 -10.81 -0.16
N CYS A 38 -2.08 -12.07 0.23
CA CYS A 38 -1.27 -13.00 -0.56
C CYS A 38 -1.93 -13.27 -1.93
N PRO A 39 -1.21 -13.15 -3.06
CA PRO A 39 -1.80 -13.39 -4.38
C PRO A 39 -2.21 -14.85 -4.63
N LYS A 40 -1.66 -15.81 -3.85
CA LYS A 40 -1.97 -17.23 -4.00
C LYS A 40 -3.19 -17.66 -3.19
N CYS A 41 -3.18 -17.43 -1.87
CA CYS A 41 -4.22 -17.92 -0.97
C CYS A 41 -5.19 -16.82 -0.48
N ARG A 42 -4.95 -15.56 -0.86
CA ARG A 42 -5.73 -14.37 -0.46
C ARG A 42 -5.78 -14.08 1.04
N ARG A 43 -5.01 -14.82 1.86
CA ARG A 43 -4.91 -14.53 3.29
C ARG A 43 -4.24 -13.17 3.51
N ALA A 44 -4.82 -12.37 4.41
CA ALA A 44 -4.22 -11.14 4.90
C ALA A 44 -2.96 -11.44 5.72
N ASN A 45 -1.87 -10.73 5.42
CA ASN A 45 -0.62 -10.78 6.14
C ASN A 45 -0.38 -9.40 6.77
N ARG A 46 -0.23 -9.38 8.10
CA ARG A 46 0.02 -8.14 8.85
C ARG A 46 1.41 -7.60 8.52
N VAL A 47 1.47 -6.33 8.16
CA VAL A 47 2.70 -5.60 7.89
C VAL A 47 2.71 -4.36 8.79
N GLU A 48 3.62 -4.31 9.76
CA GLU A 48 3.75 -3.15 10.64
C GLU A 48 4.09 -1.89 9.84
N ARG A 49 3.50 -0.76 10.24
CA ARG A 49 3.80 0.57 9.70
C ARG A 49 5.30 0.84 9.65
N LEU A 50 5.97 0.62 10.79
CA LEU A 50 7.41 0.84 10.92
C LEU A 50 8.22 0.04 9.89
N LYS A 51 7.83 -1.20 9.60
CA LYS A 51 8.50 -2.03 8.60
C LYS A 51 8.29 -1.48 7.19
N LEU A 52 7.08 -1.00 6.92
CA LEU A 52 6.71 -0.47 5.63
C LEU A 52 7.44 0.85 5.33
N GLU A 53 7.45 1.77 6.29
CA GLU A 53 8.18 3.06 6.25
C GLU A 53 9.70 2.84 6.09
N HIS A 54 10.32 1.95 6.87
CA HIS A 54 11.73 1.61 6.70
C HIS A 54 12.04 1.01 5.33
N SER A 55 11.12 0.23 4.77
CA SER A 55 11.30 -0.34 3.43
C SER A 55 11.16 0.69 2.31
N TYR A 56 10.80 1.93 2.64
CA TYR A 56 10.56 2.99 1.69
C TYR A 56 10.85 4.38 2.27
N PRO A 57 12.13 4.75 2.46
CA PRO A 57 12.51 5.97 3.20
C PRO A 57 11.91 7.30 2.67
N ASN A 58 11.71 7.43 1.36
CA ASN A 58 11.19 8.66 0.74
C ASN A 58 9.65 8.71 0.65
N TRP A 59 8.94 7.86 1.40
CA TRP A 59 7.48 7.76 1.32
C TRP A 59 6.76 9.09 1.58
N GLN A 60 7.29 9.96 2.45
CA GLN A 60 6.67 11.25 2.80
C GLN A 60 6.62 12.21 1.61
N ALA A 61 7.76 12.36 0.91
CA ALA A 61 7.85 13.21 -0.28
C ALA A 61 6.95 12.68 -1.40
N ASP A 62 6.93 11.36 -1.56
CA ASP A 62 6.14 10.70 -2.60
C ASP A 62 4.63 10.72 -2.33
N LEU A 63 4.20 10.62 -1.07
CA LEU A 63 2.80 10.85 -0.70
C LEU A 63 2.39 12.29 -0.96
N LYS A 64 3.21 13.26 -0.53
CA LYS A 64 2.95 14.68 -0.76
C LYS A 64 2.82 14.99 -2.26
N ALA A 65 3.69 14.42 -3.09
CA ALA A 65 3.62 14.60 -4.54
C ALA A 65 2.33 14.05 -5.16
N ILE A 66 1.73 13.00 -4.58
CA ILE A 66 0.44 12.45 -5.03
C ILE A 66 -0.72 13.33 -4.57
N THR A 67 -0.68 13.88 -3.35
CA THR A 67 -1.74 14.74 -2.84
C THR A 67 -1.73 16.14 -3.45
N ASP A 68 -0.55 16.67 -3.77
CA ASP A 68 -0.36 18.00 -4.36
C ASP A 68 -0.50 17.99 -5.90
N ALA A 69 -0.55 16.81 -6.52
CA ALA A 69 -0.87 16.70 -7.94
C ALA A 69 -2.33 17.14 -8.14
N PRO A 70 -2.63 18.03 -9.12
CA PRO A 70 -4.01 18.40 -9.39
C PRO A 70 -4.79 17.14 -9.75
N ALA A 71 -5.88 16.90 -9.01
CA ALA A 71 -6.84 15.85 -9.31
C ALA A 71 -7.35 16.06 -10.75
N ASP A 72 -6.88 15.23 -11.68
CA ASP A 72 -7.44 15.15 -13.02
C ASP A 72 -8.83 14.51 -12.90
N ASP A 73 -9.87 15.35 -12.84
CA ASP A 73 -11.30 15.01 -12.85
C ASP A 73 -11.74 14.51 -14.25
N SER A 74 -10.97 13.62 -14.87
CA SER A 74 -11.27 13.11 -16.23
C SER A 74 -11.84 11.70 -16.25
N GLN A 75 -12.34 11.18 -15.13
CA GLN A 75 -13.11 9.92 -15.10
C GLN A 75 -14.61 10.11 -14.79
N ALA A 76 -15.20 11.18 -15.32
CA ALA A 76 -16.64 11.22 -15.59
C ALA A 76 -16.89 10.84 -17.06
N GLY A 77 -17.20 9.56 -17.32
CA GLY A 77 -17.82 9.18 -18.60
C GLY A 77 -17.27 7.92 -19.26
N LYS A 78 -17.76 6.76 -18.84
CA LYS A 78 -17.96 5.65 -19.79
C LYS A 78 -19.23 4.89 -19.47
N LYS A 79 -20.36 5.52 -19.83
CA LYS A 79 -21.58 4.80 -20.20
C LYS A 79 -21.90 5.19 -21.64
N LEU A 80 -21.70 4.26 -22.57
CA LEU A 80 -22.54 4.10 -23.74
C LEU A 80 -22.62 2.61 -24.06
#